data_AF-A0A2J4R2W1-F1
#
_entry.id   AF-A0A2J4R2W1-F1
#
_cell.length_a   1.000
_cell.length_b   1.000
_cell.length_c   1.000
_cell.angle_alpha   90.00
_cell.angle_beta   90.00
_cell.angle_gamma   90.00
#
_symmetry.space_group_name_H-M   'P 1'
#
loop_
_entity.id
_entity.type
_entity.pdbx_description
1 polymer ?
#
loop_
_entity_poly.entity_id
_entity_poly.type
_entity_poly.pdbx_seq_one_letter_code
_entity_poly.pdbx_strand_id
1 'polypeptide(L)'
;TATHSRTKNRGYDVIVTGLDGRPEIFTDYSDHPFAHGRPAKVFNRRGEKSTASGRYQQLYLYWPHYKKQLALPDFSPLSQDKLAIQLIRERGAIEDIRAGRIERAISRCRNIWASLPGAGYGQREHSLEKLVTVWRTAGGVMA
;
A
#
# COMPACT_ATOMS: atom_id res chain seq x y z
N THR A 1 -1.65 -6.59 4.12
CA THR A 1 -1.26 -7.43 2.98
C THR A 1 -0.30 -8.55 3.38
N ALA A 2 0.73 -8.31 4.21
CA ALA A 2 1.74 -9.33 4.54
C ALA A 2 1.21 -10.61 5.21
N THR A 3 0.07 -10.54 5.91
CA THR A 3 -0.60 -11.69 6.55
C THR A 3 -1.79 -12.20 5.74
N HIS A 4 -1.91 -11.81 4.46
CA HIS A 4 -3.00 -12.25 3.59
C HIS A 4 -2.88 -13.76 3.32
N SER A 5 -3.97 -14.51 3.48
CA SER A 5 -3.94 -15.98 3.46
C SER A 5 -3.43 -16.60 2.15
N ARG A 6 -3.50 -15.87 1.03
CA ARG A 6 -3.04 -16.35 -0.28
C ARG A 6 -1.65 -15.86 -0.68
N THR A 7 -1.06 -14.91 0.04
CA THR A 7 0.22 -14.34 -0.39
C THR A 7 1.31 -15.41 -0.39
N LYS A 8 2.08 -15.47 -1.48
CA LYS A 8 3.32 -16.25 -1.60
C LYS A 8 4.55 -15.36 -1.50
N ASN A 9 4.35 -14.04 -1.42
CA ASN A 9 5.42 -13.06 -1.41
C ASN A 9 5.15 -11.92 -0.42
N ARG A 10 4.87 -12.25 0.86
CA ARG A 10 4.80 -11.29 1.98
C ARG A 10 3.92 -10.05 1.70
N GLY A 11 2.86 -10.22 0.91
CA GLY A 11 1.90 -9.19 0.53
C GLY A 11 2.18 -8.49 -0.81
N TYR A 12 3.34 -8.67 -1.42
CA TYR A 12 3.73 -8.02 -2.69
C TYR A 12 2.90 -8.45 -3.90
N ASP A 13 2.21 -9.58 -3.79
CA ASP A 13 1.34 -10.16 -4.82
C ASP A 13 -0.15 -9.89 -4.58
N VAL A 14 -0.56 -9.18 -3.52
CA VAL A 14 -1.97 -9.10 -3.12
C VAL A 14 -2.75 -8.08 -3.94
N ILE A 15 -3.88 -8.48 -4.50
CA ILE A 15 -4.89 -7.57 -5.06
C ILE A 15 -5.96 -7.31 -3.98
N VAL A 16 -6.48 -6.08 -3.93
CA VAL A 16 -7.58 -5.72 -3.02
C VAL A 16 -8.76 -6.68 -3.15
N THR A 17 -9.28 -7.14 -2.01
CA THR A 17 -10.48 -7.97 -1.96
C THR A 17 -11.70 -7.13 -2.30
N GLY A 18 -12.48 -7.58 -3.27
CA GLY A 18 -13.73 -6.93 -3.65
C GLY A 18 -14.88 -7.28 -2.71
N LEU A 19 -16.07 -6.78 -3.05
CA LEU A 19 -17.33 -7.10 -2.37
C LEU A 19 -17.67 -8.60 -2.45
N ASP A 20 -17.12 -9.31 -3.44
CA ASP A 20 -17.22 -10.77 -3.58
C ASP A 20 -16.53 -11.55 -2.46
N GLY A 21 -15.71 -10.87 -1.63
CA GLY A 21 -14.96 -11.47 -0.54
C GLY A 21 -13.87 -12.44 -0.99
N ARG A 22 -13.56 -12.51 -2.29
CA ARG A 22 -12.60 -13.47 -2.85
C ARG A 22 -11.19 -12.90 -2.75
N PRO A 23 -10.32 -13.45 -1.88
CA PRO A 23 -8.94 -12.98 -1.78
C PRO A 23 -8.20 -13.29 -3.07
N GLU A 24 -7.32 -12.40 -3.51
CA GLU A 24 -6.70 -12.52 -4.82
C GLU A 24 -5.23 -12.13 -4.77
N ILE A 25 -4.42 -12.85 -5.57
CA ILE A 25 -3.02 -12.54 -5.81
C ILE A 25 -2.74 -12.50 -7.31
N PHE A 26 -1.69 -11.79 -7.70
CA PHE A 26 -1.12 -11.86 -9.04
C PHE A 26 0.24 -12.59 -9.00
N THR A 27 0.63 -13.20 -10.11
CA THR A 27 1.90 -13.94 -10.21
C THR A 27 2.89 -13.33 -11.20
N ASP A 28 2.42 -12.43 -12.06
CA ASP A 28 3.26 -11.68 -12.99
C ASP A 28 3.56 -10.28 -12.45
N TYR A 29 4.85 -10.00 -12.25
CA TYR A 29 5.35 -8.73 -11.77
C TYR A 29 5.82 -7.80 -12.90
N SER A 30 5.72 -8.19 -14.18
CA SER A 30 6.17 -7.39 -15.32
C SER A 30 5.55 -5.99 -15.37
N ASP A 31 4.31 -5.86 -14.89
CA ASP A 31 3.63 -4.58 -14.72
C ASP A 31 2.59 -4.63 -13.60
N HIS A 32 1.95 -3.48 -13.32
CA HIS A 32 0.83 -3.45 -12.39
C HIS A 32 -0.30 -4.37 -12.90
N PRO A 33 -0.98 -5.17 -12.05
CA PRO A 33 -1.96 -6.19 -12.49
C PRO A 33 -3.17 -5.68 -13.29
N PHE A 34 -3.33 -4.37 -13.37
CA PHE A 34 -4.41 -3.67 -14.08
C PHE A 34 -3.93 -2.87 -15.30
N ALA A 35 -2.64 -2.94 -15.65
CA ALA A 35 -2.06 -2.21 -16.78
C ALA A 35 -2.59 -2.67 -18.14
N HIS A 36 -3.05 -3.91 -18.24
CA HIS A 36 -3.51 -4.52 -19.50
C HIS A 36 -5.04 -4.62 -19.60
N GLY A 37 -5.76 -3.59 -19.15
CA GLY A 37 -7.20 -3.47 -19.35
C GLY A 37 -8.08 -4.35 -18.44
N ARG A 38 -7.50 -4.95 -17.40
CA ARG A 38 -8.24 -5.71 -16.39
C ARG A 38 -9.26 -4.80 -15.67
N PRO A 39 -10.53 -5.23 -15.46
CA PRO A 39 -11.52 -4.44 -14.72
C PRO A 39 -11.18 -4.29 -13.23
N ALA A 40 -11.35 -3.08 -12.70
CA ALA A 40 -11.21 -2.77 -11.27
C ALA A 40 -12.19 -3.57 -10.39
N LYS A 41 -11.78 -3.86 -9.15
CA LYS A 41 -12.60 -4.59 -8.17
C LYS A 41 -13.62 -3.65 -7.54
N VAL A 42 -14.89 -3.99 -7.60
CA VAL A 42 -15.93 -3.29 -6.81
C VAL A 42 -15.81 -3.73 -5.36
N PHE A 43 -15.68 -2.80 -4.42
CA PHE A 43 -15.40 -3.13 -3.01
C PHE A 43 -16.52 -2.74 -2.04
N ASN A 44 -17.59 -2.09 -2.50
CA ASN A 44 -18.76 -1.80 -1.67
C ASN A 44 -20.07 -1.77 -2.47
N ARG A 45 -21.20 -1.69 -1.76
CA ARG A 45 -22.55 -1.67 -2.34
C ARG A 45 -22.85 -0.40 -3.15
N ARG A 46 -22.07 0.67 -2.98
CA ARG A 46 -22.18 1.91 -3.79
C ARG A 46 -21.55 1.78 -5.18
N GLY A 47 -20.89 0.66 -5.46
CA GLY A 47 -20.23 0.43 -6.75
C GLY A 47 -18.84 1.07 -6.86
N GLU A 48 -18.24 1.49 -5.74
CA GLU A 48 -16.88 2.05 -5.76
C GLU A 48 -15.86 0.98 -6.15
N LYS A 49 -14.89 1.42 -6.95
CA LYS A 49 -13.91 0.55 -7.62
C LYS A 49 -12.51 0.83 -7.11
N SER A 50 -11.71 -0.22 -6.99
CA SER A 50 -10.31 -0.13 -6.63
C SER A 50 -9.45 -1.07 -7.47
N THR A 51 -8.24 -0.60 -7.77
CA THR A 51 -7.19 -1.35 -8.47
C THR A 51 -6.01 -1.64 -7.53
N ALA A 52 -6.18 -1.38 -6.23
CA ALA A 52 -5.14 -1.50 -5.24
C ALA A 52 -4.44 -2.86 -5.30
N SER A 53 -3.13 -2.83 -5.54
CA SER A 53 -2.32 -4.03 -5.72
C SER A 53 -0.98 -3.92 -4.99
N GLY A 54 -0.42 -5.08 -4.67
CA GLY A 54 0.89 -5.20 -4.04
C GLY A 54 0.90 -4.90 -2.55
N ARG A 55 2.11 -4.92 -1.97
CA ARG A 55 2.32 -4.83 -0.51
C ARG A 55 1.75 -3.55 0.07
N TYR A 56 1.85 -2.47 -0.71
CA TYR A 56 1.43 -1.12 -0.34
C TYR A 56 0.11 -0.71 -1.00
N GLN A 57 -0.64 -1.65 -1.59
CA GLN A 57 -1.98 -1.41 -2.16
C GLN A 57 -2.00 -0.21 -3.12
N GLN A 58 -1.01 -0.13 -3.99
CA GLN A 58 -0.84 0.96 -4.96
C GLN A 58 -1.96 0.94 -5.98
N LEU A 59 -2.52 2.11 -6.30
CA LEU A 59 -3.57 2.25 -7.31
C LEU A 59 -2.94 2.37 -8.70
N TYR A 60 -3.55 1.68 -9.67
CA TYR A 60 -3.13 1.76 -11.07
C TYR A 60 -3.13 3.20 -11.60
N LEU A 61 -4.07 4.04 -11.16
CA LEU A 61 -4.17 5.45 -11.57
C LEU A 61 -2.84 6.20 -11.44
N TYR A 62 -2.06 5.92 -10.40
CA TYR A 62 -0.78 6.60 -10.13
C TYR A 62 0.42 5.84 -10.68
N TRP A 63 0.26 4.54 -10.98
CA TRP A 63 1.36 3.68 -11.35
C TRP A 63 2.12 4.15 -12.61
N PRO A 64 1.50 4.48 -13.76
CA PRO A 64 2.22 4.94 -14.94
C PRO A 64 3.09 6.18 -14.70
N HIS A 65 2.60 7.12 -13.88
CA HIS A 65 3.34 8.32 -13.52
C HIS A 65 4.62 7.97 -12.76
N TYR A 66 4.51 7.20 -11.69
CA TYR A 66 5.68 6.82 -10.87
C TYR A 66 6.62 5.83 -11.57
N LYS A 67 6.07 4.92 -12.38
CA LYS A 67 6.88 4.01 -13.23
C LYS A 67 7.83 4.83 -14.09
N LYS A 68 7.32 5.87 -14.76
CA LYS A 68 8.12 6.80 -15.56
C LYS A 68 9.06 7.65 -14.70
N GLN A 69 8.55 8.30 -13.66
CA GLN A 69 9.33 9.23 -12.82
C GLN A 69 10.53 8.56 -12.15
N LEU A 70 10.37 7.32 -11.69
CA LEU A 70 11.39 6.59 -10.94
C LEU A 70 12.13 5.56 -11.81
N ALA A 71 11.86 5.53 -13.12
CA ALA A 71 12.39 4.53 -14.06
C ALA A 71 12.23 3.09 -13.53
N LEU A 72 11.04 2.75 -13.05
CA LEU A 72 10.77 1.42 -12.52
C LEU A 72 10.58 0.44 -13.69
N PRO A 73 11.36 -0.65 -13.75
CA PRO A 73 11.30 -1.59 -14.88
C PRO A 73 10.03 -2.42 -14.88
N ASP A 74 9.41 -2.62 -13.71
CA ASP A 74 8.39 -3.62 -13.45
C ASP A 74 7.59 -3.26 -12.19
N PHE A 75 6.66 -4.12 -11.77
CA PHE A 75 5.93 -4.02 -10.50
C PHE A 75 6.48 -4.96 -9.41
N SER A 76 7.76 -5.36 -9.50
CA SER A 76 8.43 -6.25 -8.54
C SER A 76 8.43 -5.68 -7.11
N PRO A 77 8.76 -6.50 -6.07
CA PRO A 77 8.87 -6.01 -4.71
C PRO A 77 9.76 -4.77 -4.56
N LEU A 78 10.92 -4.73 -5.24
CA LEU A 78 11.81 -3.59 -5.19
C LEU A 78 11.18 -2.34 -5.80
N SER A 79 10.47 -2.46 -6.92
CA SER A 79 9.76 -1.34 -7.56
C SER A 79 8.62 -0.84 -6.67
N GLN A 80 7.89 -1.75 -6.03
CA GLN A 80 6.84 -1.39 -5.06
C GLN A 80 7.42 -0.66 -3.84
N ASP A 81 8.55 -1.11 -3.29
CA ASP A 81 9.24 -0.45 -2.17
C ASP A 81 9.70 0.97 -2.55
N LYS A 82 10.36 1.11 -3.72
CA LYS A 82 10.81 2.41 -4.23
C LYS A 82 9.66 3.40 -4.36
N LEU A 83 8.52 2.95 -4.91
CA LEU A 83 7.31 3.77 -4.99
C LEU A 83 6.77 4.12 -3.61
N ALA A 84 6.65 3.16 -2.68
CA ALA A 84 6.20 3.46 -1.32
C ALA A 84 7.09 4.48 -0.61
N ILE A 85 8.42 4.35 -0.72
CA ILE A 85 9.38 5.30 -0.18
C ILE A 85 9.23 6.69 -0.82
N GLN A 86 9.01 6.75 -2.14
CA GLN A 86 8.77 8.01 -2.83
C GLN A 86 7.51 8.72 -2.30
N LEU A 87 6.41 7.98 -2.12
CA LEU A 87 5.18 8.53 -1.55
C LEU A 87 5.42 9.06 -0.12
N ILE A 88 6.14 8.32 0.72
CA ILE A 88 6.52 8.76 2.08
C ILE A 88 7.36 10.05 2.03
N ARG A 89 8.29 10.14 1.06
CA ARG A 89 9.12 11.33 0.83
C ARG A 89 8.26 12.54 0.47
N GLU A 90 7.30 12.38 -0.44
CA GLU A 90 6.38 13.45 -0.85
C GLU A 90 5.43 13.89 0.27
N ARG A 91 5.17 13.02 1.25
CA ARG A 91 4.46 13.37 2.48
C ARG A 91 5.34 14.04 3.54
N GLY A 92 6.64 14.23 3.28
CA GLY A 92 7.59 14.81 4.21
C GLY A 92 7.78 13.97 5.48
N ALA A 93 7.59 12.66 5.39
CA ALA A 93 7.58 11.76 6.54
C ALA A 93 8.91 11.00 6.74
N ILE A 94 9.86 11.07 5.78
CA ILE A 94 11.14 10.35 5.87
C ILE A 94 11.95 10.74 7.10
N GLU A 95 12.06 12.05 7.39
CA GLU A 95 12.82 12.52 8.56
C GLU A 95 12.12 12.20 9.88
N ASP A 96 10.79 12.12 9.88
CA ASP A 96 10.03 11.65 11.05
C ASP A 96 10.29 10.16 11.31
N ILE A 97 10.36 9.32 10.27
CA ILE A 97 10.71 7.90 10.40
C ILE A 97 12.15 7.75 10.92
N ARG A 98 13.11 8.46 10.30
CA ARG A 98 14.53 8.39 10.68
C ARG A 98 14.77 8.77 12.14
N ALA A 99 14.04 9.77 12.61
CA ALA A 99 14.14 10.23 13.99
C ALA A 99 13.24 9.46 14.97
N GLY A 100 12.59 8.37 14.57
CA GLY A 100 11.74 7.56 15.45
C GLY A 100 10.37 8.20 15.80
N ARG A 101 10.00 9.31 15.16
CA ARG A 101 8.70 10.00 15.32
C ARG A 101 7.59 9.32 14.51
N ILE A 102 7.40 8.02 14.74
CA ILE A 102 6.57 7.17 13.87
C ILE A 102 5.10 7.58 13.83
N GLU A 103 4.53 8.05 14.94
CA GLU A 103 3.13 8.50 14.98
C GLU A 103 2.89 9.71 14.05
N ARG A 104 3.85 10.64 14.02
CA ARG A 104 3.83 11.78 13.12
C ARG A 104 3.96 11.33 11.66
N ALA A 105 4.85 10.38 11.38
CA ALA A 105 5.00 9.81 10.04
C ALA A 105 3.72 9.12 9.56
N ILE A 106 3.05 8.35 10.43
CA ILE A 106 1.75 7.70 10.15
C ILE A 106 0.70 8.75 9.83
N SER A 107 0.57 9.79 10.67
CA SER A 107 -0.38 10.87 10.46
C SER A 107 -0.16 11.59 9.13
N ARG A 108 1.09 11.88 8.76
CA ARG A 108 1.44 12.49 7.47
C ARG A 108 1.04 11.63 6.28
N CYS A 109 1.12 10.30 6.41
CA CYS A 109 0.86 9.36 5.32
C CYS A 109 -0.59 8.88 5.22
N ARG A 110 -1.49 9.29 6.12
CA ARG A 110 -2.86 8.73 6.21
C ARG A 110 -3.70 8.90 4.94
N ASN A 111 -3.44 9.93 4.14
CA ASN A 111 -4.13 10.15 2.86
C ASN A 111 -3.55 9.34 1.69
N ILE A 112 -2.53 8.51 1.92
CA ILE A 112 -1.98 7.61 0.91
C ILE A 112 -2.55 6.20 1.12
N TRP A 113 -2.64 5.77 2.38
CA TRP A 113 -3.10 4.43 2.74
C TRP A 113 -4.35 4.47 3.60
N ALA A 114 -5.47 4.00 3.02
CA ALA A 114 -6.77 3.96 3.68
C ALA A 114 -6.83 3.12 4.96
N SER A 115 -5.83 2.29 5.22
CA SER A 115 -5.73 1.49 6.46
C SER A 115 -5.08 2.24 7.62
N LEU A 116 -4.54 3.44 7.40
CA LEU A 116 -3.93 4.24 8.47
C LEU A 116 -4.99 5.03 9.24
N PRO A 117 -4.76 5.33 10.54
CA PRO A 117 -5.72 6.05 11.36
C PRO A 117 -5.97 7.47 10.84
N GLY A 118 -7.24 7.84 10.76
CA GLY A 118 -7.70 9.14 10.26
C GLY A 118 -7.57 9.32 8.75
N ALA A 119 -7.54 8.23 7.98
CA ALA A 119 -7.45 8.27 6.53
C ALA A 119 -8.77 8.73 5.89
N GLY A 120 -9.91 8.39 6.49
CA GLY A 120 -11.22 8.97 6.13
C GLY A 120 -11.87 8.37 4.88
N TYR A 121 -11.37 7.24 4.37
CA TYR A 121 -11.92 6.57 3.19
C TYR A 121 -13.17 5.72 3.47
N GLY A 122 -13.65 5.69 4.72
CA GLY A 122 -14.75 4.81 5.14
C GLY A 122 -14.40 3.31 5.08
N GLN A 123 -13.11 2.98 4.95
CA GLN A 123 -12.57 1.63 5.00
C GLN A 123 -12.08 1.31 6.42
N ARG A 124 -11.79 0.04 6.68
CA ARG A 124 -11.24 -0.38 7.99
C ARG A 124 -9.82 0.17 8.17
N GLU A 125 -9.66 1.00 9.19
CA GLU A 125 -8.37 1.52 9.63
C GLU A 125 -7.75 0.62 10.74
N HIS A 126 -6.44 0.70 10.91
CA HIS A 126 -5.71 0.13 12.05
C HIS A 126 -5.58 1.17 13.17
N SER A 127 -5.58 0.69 14.43
CA SER A 127 -5.28 1.57 15.56
C SER A 127 -3.82 2.01 15.55
N LEU A 128 -3.55 3.20 16.08
CA LEU A 128 -2.20 3.75 16.13
C LEU A 128 -1.28 2.86 16.99
N GLU A 129 -1.76 2.39 18.14
CA GLU A 129 -1.03 1.55 19.08
C GLU A 129 -0.58 0.24 18.41
N LYS A 130 -1.46 -0.35 17.59
CA LYS A 130 -1.14 -1.55 16.81
C LYS A 130 0.00 -1.25 15.83
N LEU A 131 -0.07 -0.15 15.09
CA LEU A 131 0.96 0.22 14.12
C LEU A 131 2.31 0.52 14.78
N VAL A 132 2.32 1.24 15.90
CA VAL A 132 3.52 1.51 16.69
C VAL A 132 4.13 0.21 17.24
N THR A 133 3.31 -0.74 17.66
CA THR A 133 3.78 -2.06 18.12
C THR A 133 4.43 -2.85 16.97
N VAL A 134 3.81 -2.84 15.79
CA VAL A 134 4.38 -3.48 14.60
C VAL A 134 5.70 -2.82 14.20
N TRP A 135 5.79 -1.49 14.25
CA TRP A 135 7.04 -0.75 13.97
C TRP A 135 8.18 -1.17 14.91
N ARG A 136 7.93 -1.21 16.22
CA ARG A 136 8.91 -1.65 17.21
C ARG A 136 9.34 -3.11 17.01
N THR A 137 8.38 -3.99 16.75
CA THR A 137 8.66 -5.42 16.48
C THR A 137 9.51 -5.61 15.22
N ALA A 138 9.39 -4.70 14.24
CA ALA A 138 10.22 -4.70 13.03
C ALA A 138 11.63 -4.12 13.25
N GLY A 139 12.02 -3.79 14.49
CA GLY A 139 13.32 -3.20 14.84
C GLY A 139 13.34 -1.67 14.83
N GLY A 140 12.18 -1.01 14.68
CA GLY A 140 12.07 0.44 14.74
C GLY A 140 12.30 0.98 16.15
N VAL A 141 13.09 2.05 16.26
CA VAL A 141 13.35 2.77 17.51
C VAL A 141 12.42 3.99 17.59
N MET A 142 11.91 4.27 18.79
CA MET A 142 11.11 5.47 19.06
C MET A 142 12.02 6.63 19.46
N ALA A 143 11.61 7.84 19.10
CA ALA A 143 12.23 9.08 19.57
C ALA A 143 12.08 9.25 21.09
#